data_AF-A0A1F4BDU2-F1
#
_entry.id   AF-A0A1F4BDU2-F1
#
_cell.length_a   1.000
_cell.length_b   1.000
_cell.length_c   1.000
_cell.angle_alpha   90.00
_cell.angle_beta   90.00
_cell.angle_gamma   90.00
#
_symmetry.space_group_name_H-M   'P 1'
#
loop_
_entity.id
_entity.type
_entity.pdbx_description
1 polymer ?
#
loop_
_entity_poly.entity_id
_entity_poly.type
_entity_poly.pdbx_seq_one_letter_code
_entity_poly.pdbx_strand_id
1 'polypeptide(L)'
;MKPRAAATRALELAVNIMRFHAARVSASVAGDYYQLSLGPERRHEGEGDPGEVKGPYLILQRQFEMPDAGECYVETHDEGYIGHFRLRLIELTRTRLSFEIGRKANTQVEVAFSLNPAEFAEVRRVGEIVFGLREPDWGDDDEPL
;
A
#
# COMPACT_ATOMS: atom_id res chain seq x y z
N MET A 1 -49.05 -12.48 22.87
CA MET A 1 -48.10 -12.89 21.80
C MET A 1 -47.23 -11.71 21.43
N LYS A 2 -45.90 -11.85 21.48
CA LYS A 2 -44.97 -10.90 20.84
C LYS A 2 -44.77 -11.34 19.38
N PRO A 3 -44.51 -10.38 18.47
CA PRO A 3 -43.51 -10.58 17.44
C PRO A 3 -42.26 -9.75 17.78
N ARG A 4 -41.13 -10.45 17.89
CA ARG A 4 -39.79 -9.91 17.62
C ARG A 4 -39.67 -9.78 16.11
N ALA A 5 -39.26 -8.63 15.60
CA ALA A 5 -38.63 -8.56 14.28
C ALA A 5 -37.69 -7.35 14.23
N ALA A 6 -36.41 -7.71 14.12
CA ALA A 6 -35.31 -6.93 13.59
C ALA A 6 -35.16 -5.50 14.09
N ALA A 7 -34.33 -5.34 15.13
CA ALA A 7 -33.37 -4.25 15.14
C ALA A 7 -32.82 -4.14 13.72
N THR A 8 -33.14 -3.03 13.06
CA THR A 8 -32.71 -2.70 11.71
C THR A 8 -31.24 -3.05 11.60
N ARG A 9 -30.95 -4.10 10.84
CA ARG A 9 -29.60 -4.61 10.55
C ARG A 9 -28.91 -3.66 9.57
N ALA A 10 -28.92 -2.38 9.92
CA ALA A 10 -27.94 -1.41 9.52
C ALA A 10 -26.93 -1.37 10.68
N LEU A 11 -26.18 -2.47 10.85
CA LEU A 11 -24.75 -2.20 10.97
C LEU A 11 -24.42 -1.57 9.63
N GLU A 12 -24.45 -0.24 9.58
CA GLU A 12 -23.40 0.48 8.89
C GLU A 12 -22.14 -0.30 9.25
N LEU A 13 -21.68 -1.14 8.32
CA LEU A 13 -20.31 -1.64 8.34
C LEU A 13 -19.53 -0.35 8.37
N ALA A 14 -19.12 0.09 9.57
CA ALA A 14 -18.28 1.24 9.73
C ALA A 14 -17.15 0.97 8.75
N VAL A 15 -17.11 1.74 7.66
CA VAL A 15 -16.03 1.65 6.69
C VAL A 15 -14.84 2.11 7.50
N ASN A 16 -14.11 1.14 8.06
CA ASN A 16 -12.91 1.43 8.78
C ASN A 16 -11.92 1.85 7.69
N ILE A 17 -11.51 3.11 7.77
CA ILE A 17 -10.53 3.69 6.86
C ILE A 17 -9.24 3.78 7.65
N MET A 18 -8.19 3.09 7.21
CA MET A 18 -6.87 3.29 7.78
C MET A 18 -6.32 4.64 7.29
N ARG A 19 -6.05 5.54 8.23
CA ARG A 19 -5.55 6.89 7.95
C ARG A 19 -4.33 7.19 8.79
N PHE A 20 -3.25 7.66 8.15
CA PHE A 20 -2.10 8.19 8.87
C PHE A 20 -1.30 9.18 8.02
N HIS A 21 -0.37 9.88 8.66
CA HIS A 21 0.61 10.72 7.99
C HIS A 21 1.98 10.02 8.00
N ALA A 22 2.59 9.89 6.82
CA ALA A 22 3.93 9.36 6.66
C ALA A 22 4.94 10.51 6.58
N ALA A 23 5.98 10.47 7.42
CA ALA A 23 7.08 11.43 7.38
C ALA A 23 8.02 11.14 6.20
N ARG A 24 8.13 9.86 5.82
CA ARG A 24 8.96 9.41 4.70
C ARG A 24 8.16 8.57 3.74
N VAL A 25 8.41 8.79 2.45
CA VAL A 25 7.94 7.94 1.36
C VAL A 25 9.15 7.57 0.50
N SER A 26 9.26 6.30 0.11
CA SER A 26 10.29 5.84 -0.81
C SER A 26 9.74 4.77 -1.74
N ALA A 27 10.33 4.68 -2.92
CA ALA A 27 10.11 3.61 -3.87
C ALA A 27 11.39 2.77 -4.00
N SER A 28 11.24 1.50 -4.39
CA SER A 28 12.37 0.59 -4.65
C SER A 28 12.03 -0.35 -5.80
N VAL A 29 13.04 -0.66 -6.60
CA VAL A 29 12.97 -1.64 -7.69
C VAL A 29 14.15 -2.60 -7.56
N ALA A 30 13.90 -3.91 -7.63
CA ALA A 30 14.94 -4.94 -7.59
C ALA A 30 14.58 -6.10 -8.52
N GLY A 31 15.09 -6.06 -9.75
CA GLY A 31 14.61 -6.95 -10.82
C GLY A 31 13.12 -6.70 -11.06
N ASP A 32 12.31 -7.76 -10.98
CA ASP A 32 10.86 -7.70 -11.21
C ASP A 32 10.07 -7.21 -9.99
N TYR A 33 10.76 -6.97 -8.88
CA TYR A 33 10.17 -6.58 -7.61
C TYR A 33 10.00 -5.06 -7.48
N TYR A 34 8.79 -4.63 -7.14
CA TYR A 34 8.44 -3.21 -6.98
C TYR A 34 7.84 -2.95 -5.60
N GLN A 35 8.35 -1.94 -4.90
CA GLN A 35 7.90 -1.59 -3.55
C GLN A 35 7.65 -0.10 -3.38
N LEU A 36 6.53 0.24 -2.74
CA LEU A 36 6.34 1.53 -2.08
C LEU A 36 6.44 1.34 -0.56
N SER A 37 7.16 2.22 0.11
CA SER A 37 7.25 2.27 1.57
C SER A 37 6.90 3.66 2.08
N LEU A 38 5.96 3.72 3.01
CA LEU A 38 5.49 4.94 3.67
C LEU A 38 5.57 4.70 5.17
N GLY A 39 6.15 5.63 5.92
CA GLY A 39 6.32 5.39 7.35
C GLY A 39 6.93 6.54 8.14
N PRO A 40 7.36 6.29 9.38
CA PRO A 40 8.05 7.27 10.21
C PRO A 40 9.41 7.63 9.60
N GLU A 41 10.06 8.65 10.15
CA GLU A 41 11.47 8.90 9.84
C GLU A 41 12.31 7.67 10.18
N ARG A 42 13.34 7.38 9.37
CA ARG A 42 14.28 6.30 9.69
C ARG A 42 14.97 6.65 11.00
N ARG A 43 14.94 5.71 11.95
CA ARG A 43 15.85 5.74 13.09
C ARG A 43 17.29 5.62 12.57
N HIS A 44 18.20 6.35 13.19
CA HIS A 44 19.62 6.14 12.97
C HIS A 44 19.99 4.69 13.31
N GLU A 45 20.89 4.08 12.54
CA GLU A 45 21.47 2.78 12.87
C GLU A 45 22.02 2.84 14.31
N GLY A 46 21.47 1.99 15.19
CA GLY A 46 21.85 1.91 16.61
C GLY A 46 20.77 2.30 17.62
N GLU A 47 19.62 2.84 17.21
CA GLU A 47 18.52 3.19 18.14
C GLU A 47 17.32 2.23 18.07
N GLY A 48 17.32 1.22 18.94
CA GLY A 48 16.21 0.28 19.15
C GLY A 48 16.46 -1.11 18.55
N ASP A 49 15.48 -2.01 18.73
CA ASP A 49 15.59 -3.36 18.20
C ASP A 49 15.61 -3.32 16.66
N PRO A 50 16.58 -3.99 16.01
CA PRO A 50 16.63 -4.09 14.55
C PRO A 50 15.41 -4.87 14.06
N GLY A 51 14.39 -4.12 13.63
CA GLY A 51 13.09 -4.66 13.18
C GLY A 51 11.88 -3.92 13.76
N GLU A 52 12.04 -3.14 14.83
CA GLU A 52 10.92 -2.39 15.42
C GLU A 52 10.68 -1.07 14.67
N VAL A 53 9.69 -1.08 13.75
CA VAL A 53 9.17 0.15 13.16
C VAL A 53 8.26 0.84 14.18
N LYS A 54 8.73 1.95 14.78
CA LYS A 54 7.90 2.71 15.72
C LYS A 54 6.97 3.68 14.99
N GLY A 55 5.68 3.35 14.97
CA GLY A 55 4.61 4.21 14.47
C GLY A 55 3.94 3.68 13.20
N PRO A 56 2.92 4.39 12.70
CA PRO A 56 2.19 4.00 11.50
C PRO A 56 3.09 3.88 10.27
N TYR A 57 2.94 2.78 9.54
CA TYR A 57 3.63 2.53 8.28
C TYR A 57 2.74 1.77 7.29
N LEU A 58 3.14 1.76 6.03
CA LEU A 58 2.55 1.00 4.93
C LEU A 58 3.66 0.58 3.97
N ILE A 59 3.66 -0.70 3.58
CA ILE A 59 4.46 -1.25 2.50
C ILE A 59 3.50 -1.88 1.48
N LEU A 60 3.69 -1.54 0.21
CA LEU A 60 2.98 -2.16 -0.91
C LEU A 60 4.02 -2.82 -1.81
N GLN A 61 3.86 -4.11 -2.08
CA GLN A 61 4.83 -4.91 -2.82
C GLN A 61 4.16 -5.67 -3.95
N ARG A 62 4.68 -5.51 -5.16
CA ARG A 62 4.24 -6.27 -6.34
C ARG A 62 5.36 -7.18 -6.82
N GLN A 63 4.97 -8.36 -7.34
CA GLN A 63 5.86 -9.48 -7.65
C GLN A 63 6.68 -9.94 -6.42
N PHE A 64 6.05 -9.94 -5.24
CA PHE A 64 6.65 -10.53 -4.03
C PHE A 64 6.71 -12.07 -4.12
N GLU A 65 5.67 -12.68 -4.72
CA GLU A 65 5.60 -14.10 -5.04
C GLU A 65 5.25 -14.27 -6.53
N MET A 66 5.89 -15.22 -7.23
CA MET A 66 5.64 -15.49 -8.66
C MET A 66 4.89 -16.82 -8.83
N PRO A 67 3.75 -16.86 -9.56
CA PRO A 67 3.05 -15.73 -10.16
C PRO A 67 2.22 -14.93 -9.14
N ASP A 68 2.21 -13.59 -9.26
CA ASP A 68 1.49 -12.70 -8.32
C ASP A 68 -0.05 -12.72 -8.48
N ALA A 69 -0.57 -13.36 -9.53
CA ALA A 69 -2.00 -13.39 -9.90
C ALA A 69 -2.69 -12.00 -9.99
N GLY A 70 -1.90 -10.94 -10.19
CA GLY A 70 -2.36 -9.55 -10.15
C GLY A 70 -2.70 -9.02 -8.74
N GLU A 71 -2.20 -9.68 -7.70
CA GLU A 71 -2.30 -9.25 -6.31
C GLU A 71 -1.03 -8.50 -5.87
N CYS A 72 -1.22 -7.56 -4.95
CA CYS A 72 -0.15 -6.83 -4.27
C CYS A 72 -0.15 -7.28 -2.81
N TYR A 73 1.02 -7.54 -2.25
CA TYR A 73 1.16 -7.70 -0.82
C TYR A 73 1.09 -6.34 -0.13
N VAL A 74 0.31 -6.27 0.93
CA VAL A 74 0.13 -5.11 1.80
C VAL A 74 0.69 -5.48 3.18
N GLU A 75 1.59 -4.66 3.70
CA GLU A 75 2.09 -4.74 5.08
C GLU A 75 1.91 -3.40 5.77
N THR A 76 1.47 -3.40 7.02
CA THR A 76 1.20 -2.18 7.79
C THR A 76 1.14 -2.49 9.28
N HIS A 77 1.22 -1.46 10.10
CA HIS A 77 1.01 -1.51 11.55
C HIS A 77 -0.38 -2.00 12.00
N ASP A 78 -1.38 -2.01 11.11
CA ASP A 78 -2.72 -2.57 11.39
C ASP A 78 -2.83 -3.98 10.76
N GLU A 79 -2.73 -5.01 11.59
CA GLU A 79 -2.80 -6.42 11.18
C GLU A 79 -4.05 -6.73 10.34
N GLY A 80 -5.14 -5.99 10.54
CA GLY A 80 -6.37 -6.14 9.78
C GLY A 80 -6.23 -5.78 8.30
N TYR A 81 -5.13 -5.19 7.87
CA TYR A 81 -4.84 -4.78 6.49
C TYR A 81 -3.71 -5.57 5.83
N ILE A 82 -3.07 -6.50 6.54
CA ILE A 82 -1.95 -7.28 6.01
C ILE A 82 -2.45 -8.41 5.11
N GLY A 83 -1.77 -8.65 3.98
CA GLY A 83 -2.03 -9.79 3.09
C GLY A 83 -1.91 -9.48 1.60
N HIS A 84 -2.26 -10.46 0.77
CA HIS A 84 -2.29 -10.34 -0.69
C HIS A 84 -3.67 -9.90 -1.17
N PHE A 85 -3.72 -8.82 -1.96
CA PHE A 85 -4.99 -8.27 -2.44
C PHE A 85 -4.88 -7.66 -3.82
N ARG A 86 -6.00 -7.67 -4.54
CA ARG A 86 -6.21 -6.73 -5.66
C ARG A 86 -6.44 -5.34 -5.11
N LEU A 87 -5.67 -4.37 -5.61
CA LEU A 87 -5.76 -2.97 -5.22
C LEU A 87 -6.36 -2.13 -6.33
N ARG A 88 -7.12 -1.10 -5.95
CA ARG A 88 -7.65 -0.08 -6.86
C ARG A 88 -7.16 1.29 -6.41
N LEU A 89 -6.30 1.92 -7.21
CA LEU A 89 -5.86 3.28 -6.94
C LEU A 89 -7.04 4.24 -7.03
N ILE A 90 -7.19 5.11 -6.02
CA ILE A 90 -8.16 6.22 -6.04
C ILE A 90 -7.42 7.52 -6.35
N GLU A 91 -6.30 7.78 -5.67
CA GLU A 91 -5.53 9.00 -5.83
C GLU A 91 -4.06 8.76 -5.50
N LEU A 92 -3.16 9.27 -6.34
CA LEU A 92 -1.74 9.43 -6.03
C LEU A 92 -1.28 10.83 -6.45
N THR A 93 -1.02 11.68 -5.46
CA THR A 93 -0.50 13.04 -5.65
C THR A 93 0.77 13.24 -4.83
N ARG A 94 1.35 14.44 -4.91
CA ARG A 94 2.53 14.82 -4.11
C ARG A 94 2.29 14.83 -2.60
N THR A 95 1.04 14.78 -2.16
CA THR A 95 0.69 14.92 -0.75
C THR A 95 -0.22 13.81 -0.22
N ARG A 96 -0.65 12.89 -1.09
CA ARG A 96 -1.65 11.88 -0.72
C ARG A 96 -1.54 10.63 -1.58
N LEU A 97 -1.68 9.48 -0.92
CA LEU A 97 -2.00 8.20 -1.54
C LEU A 97 -3.32 7.73 -0.96
N SER A 98 -4.27 7.35 -1.81
CA SER A 98 -5.48 6.65 -1.38
C SER A 98 -5.84 5.53 -2.35
N PHE A 99 -6.24 4.39 -1.80
CA PHE A 99 -6.62 3.22 -2.57
C PHE A 99 -7.63 2.37 -1.83
N GLU A 100 -8.24 1.46 -2.58
CA GLU A 100 -9.13 0.42 -2.07
C GLU A 100 -8.51 -0.97 -2.20
N ILE A 101 -8.78 -1.80 -1.20
CA ILE A 101 -8.50 -3.22 -1.15
C ILE A 101 -9.76 -3.98 -1.58
N GLY A 102 -9.63 -4.88 -2.55
CA GLY A 102 -10.72 -5.70 -3.08
C GLY A 102 -11.25 -6.77 -2.12
N ARG A 103 -11.83 -6.35 -0.98
CA ARG A 103 -12.39 -7.21 0.08
C ARG A 103 -13.67 -6.60 0.68
N LYS A 104 -14.27 -7.27 1.68
CA LYS A 104 -15.59 -6.90 2.24
C LYS A 104 -15.57 -5.85 3.35
N ALA A 105 -14.46 -5.69 4.06
CA ALA A 105 -14.32 -4.80 5.21
C ALA A 105 -12.88 -4.26 5.26
N ASN A 106 -12.65 -3.17 6.01
CA ASN A 106 -11.34 -2.52 6.10
C ASN A 106 -10.78 -2.24 4.70
N THR A 107 -11.61 -1.66 3.83
CA THR A 107 -11.32 -1.63 2.39
C THR A 107 -10.48 -0.43 1.99
N GLN A 108 -10.44 0.64 2.78
CA GLN A 108 -9.88 1.90 2.33
C GLN A 108 -8.64 2.28 3.13
N VAL A 109 -7.62 2.72 2.41
CA VAL A 109 -6.36 3.21 2.97
C VAL A 109 -6.10 4.61 2.43
N GLU A 110 -5.69 5.50 3.32
CA GLU A 110 -5.33 6.87 2.98
C GLU A 110 -4.10 7.31 3.77
N VAL A 111 -3.07 7.74 3.05
CA VAL A 111 -1.80 8.19 3.64
C VAL A 111 -1.50 9.59 3.15
N ALA A 112 -1.35 10.52 4.09
CA ALA A 112 -0.87 11.87 3.82
C ALA A 112 0.66 11.93 3.91
N PHE A 113 1.30 12.74 3.07
CA PHE A 113 2.74 12.98 3.07
C PHE A 113 3.07 14.31 2.37
N SER A 114 4.36 14.61 2.19
CA SER A 114 4.80 15.75 1.39
C SER A 114 6.04 15.37 0.60
N LEU A 115 5.91 15.35 -0.74
CA LEU A 115 7.02 15.07 -1.65
C LEU A 115 7.35 16.29 -2.52
N ASN A 116 8.64 16.48 -2.77
CA ASN A 116 9.09 17.38 -3.82
C ASN A 116 8.84 16.76 -5.21
N PRO A 117 8.93 17.54 -6.31
CA PRO A 117 8.64 17.02 -7.65
C PRO A 117 9.53 15.85 -8.09
N ALA A 118 10.80 15.82 -7.70
CA ALA A 118 11.74 14.77 -8.08
C ALA A 118 11.41 13.46 -7.34
N GLU A 119 11.19 13.52 -6.02
CA GLU A 119 10.76 12.36 -5.22
C GLU A 119 9.43 11.81 -5.72
N PHE A 120 8.48 12.69 -6.04
CA PHE A 120 7.17 12.28 -6.55
C PHE A 120 7.26 11.59 -7.92
N ALA A 121 8.18 11.98 -8.80
CA ALA A 121 8.32 11.35 -10.11
C ALA A 121 8.68 9.86 -9.98
N GLU A 122 9.57 9.52 -9.05
CA GLU A 122 9.97 8.15 -8.75
C GLU A 122 8.82 7.36 -8.09
N VAL A 123 8.22 7.92 -7.04
CA VAL A 123 7.09 7.31 -6.32
C VAL A 123 5.90 7.07 -7.24
N ARG A 124 5.61 8.01 -8.15
CA ARG A 124 4.52 7.86 -9.14
C ARG A 124 4.81 6.70 -10.09
N ARG A 125 6.02 6.63 -10.66
CA ARG A 125 6.38 5.54 -11.59
C ARG A 125 6.20 4.17 -10.93
N VAL A 126 6.76 3.98 -9.75
CA VAL A 126 6.67 2.68 -9.05
C VAL A 126 5.25 2.43 -8.54
N GLY A 127 4.55 3.45 -8.06
CA GLY A 127 3.15 3.34 -7.65
C GLY A 127 2.24 2.89 -8.79
N GLU A 128 2.37 3.47 -9.98
CA GLU A 128 1.59 3.06 -11.15
C GLU A 128 1.81 1.58 -11.50
N ILE A 129 3.03 1.05 -11.32
CA ILE A 129 3.32 -0.38 -11.52
C ILE A 129 2.69 -1.22 -10.41
N VAL A 130 2.85 -0.83 -9.14
CA VAL A 130 2.26 -1.52 -7.97
C VAL A 130 0.73 -1.62 -8.10
N PHE A 131 0.06 -0.57 -8.59
CA PHE A 131 -1.39 -0.55 -8.80
C PHE A 131 -1.85 -1.09 -10.17
N GLY A 132 -0.93 -1.58 -11.01
CA GLY A 132 -1.25 -2.15 -12.32
C GLY A 132 -1.79 -1.17 -13.35
N LEU A 133 -1.45 0.11 -13.21
CA LEU A 133 -1.73 1.16 -14.19
C LEU A 133 -0.64 1.28 -15.24
N ARG A 134 0.54 0.72 -14.96
CA ARG A 134 1.70 0.67 -15.85
C ARG A 134 2.30 -0.74 -15.82
N GLU A 135 2.75 -1.22 -16.97
CA GLU A 135 3.50 -2.48 -17.05
C GLU A 135 4.90 -2.31 -16.42
N PRO A 136 5.46 -3.38 -15.83
CA PRO A 136 6.86 -3.38 -15.43
C PRO A 136 7.77 -2.99 -16.59
N ASP A 137 8.83 -2.26 -16.30
CA ASP A 137 9.86 -2.01 -17.31
C ASP A 137 10.72 -3.28 -17.39
N TRP A 138 10.23 -4.29 -18.13
CA TRP A 138 11.03 -5.45 -18.48
C TRP A 138 12.24 -4.93 -19.24
N GLY A 139 13.45 -5.19 -18.74
CA GLY A 139 14.64 -5.02 -19.57
C GLY A 139 14.42 -5.85 -20.83
N ASP A 140 14.62 -5.27 -22.00
CA ASP A 140 14.71 -6.03 -23.25
C ASP A 140 15.96 -6.94 -23.14
N ASP A 141 15.86 -8.05 -22.43
CA ASP A 141 16.84 -9.15 -22.44
C ASP A 141 16.65 -10.03 -23.69
N ASP A 142 16.21 -9.43 -24.79
CA ASP A 142 16.28 -10.00 -26.14
C ASP A 142 17.53 -9.43 -26.85
N GLU A 143 18.70 -9.64 -26.27
CA GLU A 143 19.95 -9.60 -27.05
C GLU A 143 20.25 -11.04 -27.50
N PRO A 144 20.03 -11.41 -28.78
CA PRO A 144 20.37 -12.73 -29.25
C PRO A 144 21.89 -12.92 -29.23
N LEU A 145 22.35 -14.00 -28.59
CA LEU A 145 23.73 -14.48 -28.58
C LEU A 145 24.29 -14.71 -29.99
#